data_AF-A0A2D4KE31-F1
#
_entry.id   AF-A0A2D4KE31-F1
#
_cell.length_a   1.000
_cell.length_b   1.000
_cell.length_c   1.000
_cell.angle_alpha   90.00
_cell.angle_beta   90.00
_cell.angle_gamma   90.00
#
_symmetry.space_group_name_H-M   'P 1'
#
loop_
_entity.id
_entity.type
_entity.pdbx_description
1 polymer ?
#
loop_
_entity_poly.entity_id
_entity_poly.type
_entity_poly.pdbx_seq_one_letter_code
_entity_poly.pdbx_strand_id
1 'polypeptide(L)'
;FDLLGDDHLVLGRLVHTLAILMYFALHAVVTPAMGKALLEFVWALRFHTDTYVRHGLLSSVSSILLSVPAEYLLDDMTEEILETQVWLADVAEKDPDGDCRHLAMQNLLLMENLKKKKLETAPLEL
;
A
#
# COMPACT_ATOMS: atom_id res chain seq x y z
N PHE A 1 -11.42 15.78 18.18
CA PHE A 1 -11.15 15.42 16.79
C PHE A 1 -11.67 14.03 16.57
N ASP A 2 -12.69 13.91 15.74
CA ASP A 2 -13.25 12.63 15.34
C ASP A 2 -12.79 12.33 13.91
N LEU A 3 -11.55 11.86 13.79
CA LEU A 3 -10.92 11.55 12.50
C LEU A 3 -11.60 10.40 11.77
N LEU A 4 -12.39 9.57 12.48
CA LEU A 4 -13.16 8.45 11.93
C LEU A 4 -14.60 8.86 11.58
N GLY A 5 -15.02 10.08 11.93
CA GLY A 5 -16.33 10.66 11.66
C GLY A 5 -16.20 11.99 10.92
N ASP A 6 -16.58 13.10 11.55
CA ASP A 6 -16.72 14.40 10.87
C ASP A 6 -15.39 15.00 10.36
N ASP A 7 -14.24 14.62 10.94
CA ASP A 7 -12.92 15.12 10.57
C ASP A 7 -12.18 14.23 9.52
N HIS A 8 -12.88 13.33 8.85
CA HIS A 8 -12.32 12.41 7.84
C HIS A 8 -11.55 13.13 6.72
N LEU A 9 -11.89 14.38 6.39
CA LEU A 9 -11.13 15.17 5.41
C LEU A 9 -9.70 15.46 5.87
N VAL A 10 -9.50 15.73 7.17
CA VAL A 10 -8.17 15.93 7.75
C VAL A 10 -7.39 14.62 7.70
N LEU A 11 -8.04 13.52 8.07
CA LEU A 11 -7.44 12.18 7.98
C LEU A 11 -7.05 11.85 6.53
N GLY A 12 -7.95 12.03 5.57
CA GLY A 12 -7.67 11.76 4.15
C GLY A 12 -6.50 12.57 3.62
N ARG A 13 -6.42 13.88 3.95
CA ARG A 13 -5.27 14.73 3.59
C ARG A 13 -3.97 14.24 4.21
N LEU A 14 -4.01 13.82 5.46
CA LEU A 14 -2.85 13.23 6.13
C LEU A 14 -2.39 11.96 5.41
N VAL A 15 -3.31 11.02 5.15
CA VAL A 15 -2.99 9.75 4.48
C VAL A 15 -2.38 9.99 3.09
N HIS A 16 -2.98 10.90 2.31
CA HIS A 16 -2.42 11.29 1.01
C HIS A 16 -1.03 11.90 1.13
N THR A 17 -0.80 12.74 2.13
CA THR A 17 0.52 13.34 2.38
C THR A 17 1.54 12.26 2.73
N LEU A 18 1.17 11.29 3.58
CA LEU A 18 2.03 10.16 3.93
C LEU A 18 2.38 9.29 2.71
N ALA A 19 1.42 9.03 1.82
CA ALA A 19 1.69 8.33 0.56
C ALA A 19 2.74 9.07 -0.28
N ILE A 20 2.60 10.38 -0.44
CA ILE A 20 3.56 11.22 -1.19
C ILE A 20 4.95 11.16 -0.53
N LEU A 21 5.03 11.30 0.80
CA LEU A 21 6.29 11.23 1.52
C LEU A 21 6.96 9.85 1.37
N MET A 22 6.18 8.77 1.46
CA MET A 22 6.66 7.40 1.24
C MET A 22 7.22 7.25 -0.18
N TYR A 23 6.52 7.77 -1.19
CA TYR A 23 6.99 7.72 -2.56
C TYR A 23 8.37 8.37 -2.72
N PHE A 24 8.54 9.59 -2.19
CA PHE A 24 9.81 10.31 -2.25
C PHE A 24 10.92 9.76 -1.35
N ALA A 25 10.60 8.81 -0.46
CA ALA A 25 11.59 8.19 0.41
C ALA A 25 12.41 7.07 -0.28
N LEU A 26 12.22 6.75 -1.56
CA LEU A 26 12.82 5.57 -2.22
C LEU A 26 14.36 5.37 -2.09
N HIS A 27 15.10 6.40 -1.69
CA HIS A 27 16.55 6.35 -1.47
C HIS A 27 16.99 6.57 -0.01
N ALA A 28 16.04 6.73 0.91
CA ALA A 28 16.34 6.87 2.32
C ALA A 28 16.62 5.50 2.96
N VAL A 29 17.54 5.47 3.92
CA VAL A 29 17.86 4.22 4.66
C VAL A 29 16.66 3.75 5.50
N VAL A 30 15.81 4.69 5.93
CA VAL A 30 14.64 4.43 6.79
C VAL A 30 13.43 3.87 6.05
N THR A 31 13.50 3.76 4.72
CA THR A 31 12.36 3.44 3.84
C THR A 31 11.67 2.12 4.14
N PRO A 32 12.38 1.01 4.45
CA PRO A 32 11.70 -0.22 4.87
C PRO A 32 10.87 -0.03 6.16
N ALA A 33 11.43 0.64 7.17
CA ALA A 33 10.74 0.90 8.43
C ALA A 33 9.53 1.84 8.23
N MET A 34 9.67 2.87 7.39
CA MET A 34 8.57 3.75 7.01
C MET A 34 7.45 2.98 6.29
N GLY A 35 7.82 2.12 5.35
CA GLY A 35 6.88 1.30 4.59
C GLY A 35 6.07 0.37 5.50
N LYS A 36 6.75 -0.31 6.43
CA LYS A 36 6.10 -1.16 7.43
C LYS A 36 5.12 -0.38 8.31
N ALA A 37 5.58 0.73 8.90
CA ALA A 37 4.72 1.57 9.74
C ALA A 37 3.50 2.13 8.98
N LEU A 38 3.69 2.51 7.71
CA LEU A 38 2.59 2.98 6.88
C LEU A 38 1.62 1.84 6.51
N LEU A 39 2.11 0.62 6.32
CA LEU A 39 1.25 -0.54 6.07
C LEU A 39 0.41 -0.91 7.30
N GLU A 40 0.99 -0.86 8.50
CA GLU A 40 0.25 -1.01 9.77
C GLU A 40 -0.83 0.07 9.93
N PHE A 41 -0.50 1.31 9.57
CA PHE A 41 -1.47 2.41 9.55
C PHE A 41 -2.59 2.17 8.53
N VAL A 42 -2.28 1.65 7.34
CA VAL A 42 -3.28 1.25 6.35
C VAL A 42 -4.19 0.17 6.92
N TRP A 43 -3.62 -0.83 7.57
CA TRP A 43 -4.37 -1.95 8.13
C TRP A 43 -5.40 -1.51 9.18
N ALA A 44 -5.02 -0.55 10.02
CA ALA A 44 -5.89 0.04 11.04
C ALA A 44 -7.10 0.79 10.46
N LEU A 45 -7.00 1.31 9.22
CA LEU A 45 -8.02 2.15 8.60
C LEU A 45 -8.71 1.52 7.39
N ARG A 46 -8.35 0.29 7.01
CA ARG A 46 -8.75 -0.34 5.74
C ARG A 46 -10.27 -0.47 5.48
N PHE A 47 -11.09 -0.36 6.52
CA PHE A 47 -12.55 -0.42 6.43
C PHE A 47 -13.23 0.95 6.60
N HIS A 48 -12.50 2.05 6.39
CA HIS A 48 -13.07 3.38 6.48
C HIS A 48 -14.18 3.61 5.44
N THR A 49 -15.28 4.24 5.85
CA THR A 49 -16.48 4.44 5.00
C THR A 49 -16.35 5.61 4.04
N ASP A 50 -15.52 6.60 4.37
CA ASP A 50 -15.24 7.74 3.49
C ASP A 50 -14.31 7.36 2.32
N THR A 51 -14.72 7.71 1.10
CA THR A 51 -14.01 7.38 -0.14
C THR A 51 -12.67 8.10 -0.26
N TYR A 52 -12.58 9.36 0.21
CA TYR A 52 -11.33 10.12 0.11
C TYR A 52 -10.24 9.50 1.00
N VAL A 53 -10.61 9.03 2.20
CA VAL A 53 -9.71 8.24 3.05
C VAL A 53 -9.29 6.94 2.36
N ARG A 54 -10.24 6.15 1.83
CA ARG A 54 -9.92 4.88 1.14
C ARG A 54 -8.96 5.07 -0.03
N HIS A 55 -9.16 6.11 -0.85
CA HIS A 55 -8.26 6.45 -1.93
C HIS A 55 -6.84 6.77 -1.42
N GLY A 56 -6.72 7.52 -0.32
CA GLY A 56 -5.44 7.79 0.33
C GLY A 56 -4.73 6.51 0.81
N LEU A 57 -5.48 5.56 1.39
CA LEU A 57 -4.93 4.28 1.85
C LEU A 57 -4.40 3.45 0.67
N LEU A 58 -5.16 3.35 -0.41
CA LEU A 58 -4.76 2.65 -1.63
C LEU A 58 -3.54 3.31 -2.29
N SER A 59 -3.49 4.65 -2.29
CA SER A 59 -2.33 5.41 -2.77
C SER A 59 -1.09 5.14 -1.91
N SER A 60 -1.26 5.00 -0.59
CA SER A 60 -0.18 4.65 0.33
C SER A 60 0.41 3.28 -0.01
N VAL A 61 -0.45 2.29 -0.32
CA VAL A 61 0.01 0.98 -0.79
C VAL A 61 0.79 1.10 -2.10
N SER A 62 0.33 1.88 -3.08
CA SER A 62 1.09 2.13 -4.32
C SER A 62 2.48 2.68 -4.02
N SER A 63 2.57 3.68 -3.14
CA SER A 63 3.84 4.31 -2.76
C SER A 63 4.77 3.35 -2.01
N ILE A 64 4.24 2.47 -1.16
CA ILE A 64 5.03 1.41 -0.51
C ILE A 64 5.61 0.46 -1.56
N LEU A 65 4.78 -0.05 -2.47
CA LEU A 65 5.18 -1.01 -3.50
C LEU A 65 6.22 -0.44 -4.49
N LEU A 66 6.18 0.87 -4.74
CA LEU A 66 7.10 1.54 -5.66
C LEU A 66 8.42 1.97 -5.00
N SER A 67 8.43 2.22 -3.69
CA SER A 67 9.57 2.85 -3.01
C SER A 67 10.31 1.94 -2.05
N VAL A 68 9.67 0.94 -1.45
CA VAL A 68 10.36 -0.03 -0.59
C VAL A 68 11.06 -1.07 -1.47
N PRO A 69 12.34 -1.38 -1.25
CA PRO A 69 13.03 -2.41 -2.03
C PRO A 69 12.33 -3.77 -1.92
N ALA A 70 12.29 -4.50 -3.03
CA ALA A 70 11.49 -5.71 -3.16
C ALA A 70 11.93 -6.81 -2.19
N GLU A 71 13.21 -6.86 -1.81
CA GLU A 71 13.77 -7.78 -0.82
C GLU A 71 13.07 -7.59 0.53
N TYR A 72 12.94 -6.36 1.02
CA TYR A 72 12.23 -6.08 2.28
C TYR A 72 10.74 -6.44 2.19
N LEU A 73 10.09 -6.15 1.05
CA LEU A 73 8.66 -6.47 0.86
C LEU A 73 8.40 -7.97 0.80
N LEU A 74 9.28 -8.73 0.14
CA LEU A 74 9.08 -10.13 -0.19
C LEU A 74 9.85 -11.11 0.71
N ASP A 75 10.63 -10.61 1.66
CA ASP A 75 11.29 -11.40 2.70
C ASP A 75 10.77 -10.97 4.08
N ASP A 76 11.01 -9.71 4.47
CA ASP A 76 10.75 -9.22 5.83
C ASP A 76 9.28 -8.85 6.11
N MET A 77 8.50 -8.51 5.09
CA MET A 77 7.10 -8.07 5.18
C MET A 77 6.12 -9.00 4.44
N THR A 78 6.51 -10.26 4.25
CA THR A 78 5.79 -11.19 3.37
C THR A 78 4.36 -11.44 3.83
N GLU A 79 4.13 -11.58 5.14
CA GLU A 79 2.80 -11.81 5.72
C GLU A 79 1.89 -10.60 5.48
N GLU A 80 2.36 -9.40 5.82
CA GLU A 80 1.61 -8.16 5.64
C GLU A 80 1.29 -7.91 4.15
N ILE A 81 2.19 -8.27 3.24
CA ILE A 81 1.96 -8.16 1.79
C ILE A 81 0.92 -9.16 1.29
N LEU A 82 0.90 -10.39 1.80
CA LEU A 82 -0.13 -11.37 1.44
C LEU A 82 -1.51 -10.95 1.95
N GLU A 83 -1.61 -10.46 3.18
CA GLU A 83 -2.86 -9.91 3.71
C GLU A 83 -3.33 -8.70 2.90
N THR A 84 -2.40 -7.81 2.54
CA THR A 84 -2.70 -6.66 1.68
C THR A 84 -3.17 -7.11 0.30
N GLN A 85 -2.58 -8.15 -0.28
CA GLN A 85 -3.01 -8.70 -1.57
C GLN A 85 -4.46 -9.20 -1.52
N VAL A 86 -4.84 -9.91 -0.45
CA VAL A 86 -6.22 -10.38 -0.25
C VAL A 86 -7.18 -9.19 -0.12
N TRP A 87 -6.82 -8.20 0.70
CA TRP A 87 -7.63 -6.99 0.86
C TRP A 87 -7.80 -6.20 -0.45
N LEU A 88 -6.73 -6.04 -1.23
CA LEU A 88 -6.80 -5.37 -2.53
C LEU A 88 -7.70 -6.11 -3.52
N ALA A 89 -7.74 -7.44 -3.49
CA ALA A 89 -8.66 -8.22 -4.32
C ALA A 89 -10.12 -7.96 -3.94
N ASP A 90 -10.43 -7.92 -2.64
CA ASP A 90 -11.75 -7.56 -2.14
C ASP A 90 -12.15 -6.13 -2.55
N VAL A 91 -11.24 -5.16 -2.42
CA VAL A 91 -11.49 -3.77 -2.83
C VAL A 91 -11.74 -3.69 -4.34
N ALA A 92 -10.90 -4.33 -5.15
CA ALA A 92 -11.02 -4.32 -6.61
C ALA A 92 -12.37 -4.86 -7.10
N GLU A 93 -12.94 -5.84 -6.39
CA GLU A 93 -14.24 -6.43 -6.73
C GLU A 93 -15.42 -5.64 -6.15
N LYS A 94 -15.32 -5.17 -4.89
CA LYS A 94 -16.48 -4.80 -4.08
C LYS A 94 -16.55 -3.34 -3.66
N ASP A 95 -15.48 -2.55 -3.80
CA ASP A 95 -15.52 -1.14 -3.36
C ASP A 95 -16.60 -0.39 -4.16
N PRO A 96 -17.47 0.43 -3.52
CA PRO A 96 -18.50 1.18 -4.24
C PRO A 96 -17.90 2.20 -5.22
N ASP A 97 -16.71 2.72 -4.93
CA ASP A 97 -16.05 3.75 -5.74
C ASP A 97 -15.21 3.15 -6.87
N GLY A 98 -15.38 3.67 -8.09
CA GLY A 98 -14.70 3.15 -9.28
C GLY A 98 -13.19 3.39 -9.29
N ASP A 99 -12.75 4.53 -8.77
CA ASP A 99 -11.33 4.89 -8.73
C ASP A 99 -10.59 4.05 -7.67
N CYS A 100 -11.23 3.78 -6.53
CA CYS A 100 -10.72 2.84 -5.53
C CYS A 100 -10.55 1.43 -6.12
N ARG A 101 -11.54 0.93 -6.87
CA ARG A 101 -11.40 -0.36 -7.58
C ARG A 101 -10.24 -0.34 -8.57
N HIS A 102 -10.10 0.73 -9.34
CA HIS A 102 -9.02 0.87 -10.32
C HIS A 102 -7.63 0.87 -9.67
N LEU A 103 -7.45 1.65 -8.60
CA LEU A 103 -6.19 1.76 -7.89
C LEU A 103 -5.81 0.44 -7.20
N ALA A 104 -6.80 -0.30 -6.68
CA ALA A 104 -6.56 -1.64 -6.13
C ALA A 104 -6.05 -2.62 -7.18
N MET A 105 -6.63 -2.62 -8.39
CA MET A 105 -6.13 -3.43 -9.52
C MET A 105 -4.69 -3.04 -9.92
N GLN A 106 -4.37 -1.74 -9.95
CA GLN A 106 -3.01 -1.28 -10.23
C GLN A 106 -2.01 -1.80 -9.19
N ASN A 107 -2.38 -1.76 -7.90
CA ASN A 107 -1.53 -2.28 -6.82
C ASN A 107 -1.31 -3.79 -6.92
N LEU A 108 -2.35 -4.55 -7.27
CA LEU A 108 -2.21 -6.00 -7.52
C LEU A 108 -1.23 -6.28 -8.67
N LEU A 109 -1.30 -5.50 -9.76
CA LEU A 109 -0.37 -5.63 -10.87
C LEU A 109 1.07 -5.27 -10.47
N LEU A 110 1.26 -4.23 -9.67
CA LEU A 110 2.58 -3.88 -9.11
C LEU A 110 3.16 -5.04 -8.28
N MET A 111 2.34 -5.65 -7.40
CA MET A 111 2.76 -6.82 -6.61
C MET A 111 3.16 -8.00 -7.50
N GLU A 112 2.42 -8.27 -8.58
CA GLU A 112 2.78 -9.32 -9.53
C GLU A 112 4.12 -9.04 -10.22
N ASN A 113 4.35 -7.80 -10.64
CA ASN A 113 5.60 -7.38 -11.26
C ASN A 113 6.80 -7.49 -10.31
N LEU A 114 6.62 -7.15 -9.03
CA LEU A 114 7.65 -7.34 -8.00
C LEU A 114 8.04 -8.81 -7.85
N LYS A 115 7.05 -9.71 -7.78
CA LYS A 115 7.28 -11.16 -7.69
C LYS A 115 8.02 -11.71 -8.91
N LYS A 116 7.62 -11.30 -10.12
CA LYS A 116 8.30 -11.68 -11.37
C LYS A 116 9.76 -11.22 -11.38
N LYS A 117 10.01 -9.96 -11.03
CA LYS A 117 11.36 -9.40 -10.97
C LYS A 117 12.25 -10.15 -9.97
N LYS A 118 11.73 -10.50 -8.78
CA LYS A 118 12.47 -11.30 -7.79
C LYS A 118 12.88 -12.67 -8.34
N LEU A 119 11.97 -13.34 -9.08
CA LEU A 119 12.24 -14.63 -9.70
C LEU A 119 13.32 -14.54 -10.80
N GLU A 120 13.32 -13.48 -11.61
CA GLU A 120 14.35 -13.26 -12.64
C GLU A 120 15.74 -13.00 -12.05
N THR A 121 15.81 -12.40 -10.86
CA THR A 121 17.07 -12.09 -10.17
C THR A 121 17.55 -13.21 -9.25
N ALA A 122 16.76 -14.26 -9.03
CA ALA A 122 17.14 -15.39 -8.19
C ALA A 122 18.32 -16.15 -8.85
N PRO A 123 19.42 -16.43 -8.14
CA PRO A 123 20.52 -17.22 -8.69
C PRO A 123 20.00 -18.56 -9.17
N LEU A 124 20.41 -18.99 -10.37
CA LEU A 124 20.26 -20.38 -10.80
C LEU A 124 21.08 -21.23 -9.83
N GLU A 125 20.45 -21.83 -8.84
CA GLU A 125 21.09 -22.89 -8.06
C GLU A 125 21.36 -24.06 -9.03
N LEU A 126 22.63 -24.17 -9.44
CA LEU A 126 23.22 -25.27 -10.21
C LEU A 126 23.87 -26.27 -9.26
#